data_AF-A0A955FHP7-F1
#
_entry.id   AF-A0A955FHP7-F1
#
_cell.length_a   1.000
_cell.length_b   1.000
_cell.length_c   1.000
_cell.angle_alpha   90.00
_cell.angle_beta   90.00
_cell.angle_gamma   90.00
#
_symmetry.space_group_name_H-M   'P 1'
#
loop_
_entity.id
_entity.type
_entity.pdbx_description
1 polymer ?
#
loop_
_entity_poly.entity_id
_entity_poly.type
_entity_poly.pdbx_seq_one_letter_code
_entity_poly.pdbx_strand_id
1 'polypeptide(L)'
;MNIQNVPQELRELKQWLVWRYTIKEEGGKPEKVPYHVKGFKSNVTNYSHYCTFEECLTVVDNYDGLAFCFTEHDPYIGIDIDVKGADTLENHHAYELISMLGTYAEYSPSGKGVHLIAKLPNGFGPGRRTDTFEVYDRGRFFTMTGDTLNNAPVSDISEYMEYIIKTHLPARIGAKSSSTQANKALTLDDKKLLNRIWKHDKYGKQNKARYDGLLVDNGDASQARFYLIRCLYNWTNDVDRVVRLLWSSNMDKTKWNELRGNVPFIEYDVQNIVAKYYVKAA
;
A
#
# COMPACT_ATOMS: atom_id res chain seq x y z
N MET A 1 14.17 -2.09 24.50
CA MET A 1 14.14 -1.20 23.31
C MET A 1 15.38 -0.34 23.33
N ASN A 2 16.10 -0.24 22.21
CA ASN A 2 17.35 0.53 22.13
C ASN A 2 17.08 1.88 21.46
N ILE A 3 16.33 2.75 22.15
CA ILE A 3 15.78 4.00 21.59
C ILE A 3 16.83 4.95 20.98
N GLN A 4 18.09 4.86 21.44
CA GLN A 4 19.19 5.69 20.93
C GLN A 4 19.59 5.33 19.50
N ASN A 5 19.29 4.12 19.06
CA ASN A 5 19.58 3.67 17.70
C ASN A 5 18.51 4.10 16.69
N VAL A 6 17.33 4.53 17.15
CA VAL A 6 16.30 5.06 16.25
C VAL A 6 16.84 6.33 15.58
N PRO A 7 16.83 6.41 14.23
CA PRO A 7 17.42 7.53 13.51
C PRO A 7 16.90 8.87 14.00
N GLN A 8 17.82 9.81 14.26
CA GLN A 8 17.49 11.13 14.81
C GLN A 8 16.46 11.86 13.95
N GLU A 9 16.61 11.82 12.63
CA GLU A 9 15.70 12.47 11.70
C GLU A 9 14.25 11.95 11.75
N LEU A 10 14.04 10.70 12.21
CA LEU A 10 12.69 10.17 12.46
C LEU A 10 12.16 10.64 13.81
N ARG A 11 13.02 10.71 14.83
CA ARG A 11 12.66 11.18 16.18
C ARG A 11 12.17 12.63 16.18
N GLU A 12 12.73 13.45 15.28
CA GLU A 12 12.38 14.87 15.12
C GLU A 12 10.98 15.09 14.49
N LEU A 13 10.36 14.07 13.90
CA LEU A 13 9.03 14.17 13.31
C LEU A 13 7.91 13.99 14.34
N LYS A 14 6.80 14.72 14.19
CA LYS A 14 5.56 14.47 14.93
C LYS A 14 4.71 13.40 14.23
N GLN A 15 5.25 12.19 14.19
CA GLN A 15 4.67 11.01 13.51
C GLN A 15 4.68 9.76 14.39
N TRP A 16 4.73 9.94 15.71
CA TRP A 16 4.88 8.86 16.66
C TRP A 16 3.57 8.52 17.35
N LEU A 17 3.45 7.24 17.68
CA LEU A 17 2.42 6.64 18.51
C LEU A 17 3.07 5.59 19.42
N VAL A 18 2.31 5.05 20.35
CA VAL A 18 2.65 3.82 21.07
C VAL A 18 1.74 2.70 20.58
N TRP A 19 2.10 1.43 20.76
CA TRP A 19 1.26 0.31 20.31
C TRP A 19 1.17 -0.80 21.35
N ARG A 20 0.12 -1.61 21.26
CA ARG A 20 -0.08 -2.79 22.10
C ARG A 20 -0.57 -3.99 21.29
N TYR A 21 -0.18 -5.19 21.68
CA TYR A 21 -0.80 -6.42 21.22
C TYR A 21 -2.23 -6.53 21.75
N THR A 22 -3.16 -6.80 20.84
CA THR A 22 -4.54 -7.17 21.19
C THR A 22 -4.89 -8.48 20.51
N ILE A 23 -5.48 -9.40 21.27
CA ILE A 23 -6.01 -10.66 20.73
C ILE A 23 -7.44 -10.36 20.24
N LYS A 24 -7.75 -10.64 18.97
CA LYS A 24 -9.16 -10.70 18.52
C LYS A 24 -9.81 -11.92 19.16
N GLU A 25 -11.06 -11.81 19.60
CA GLU A 25 -11.80 -12.92 20.23
C GLU A 25 -11.62 -14.26 19.49
N GLU A 26 -11.54 -15.35 20.27
CA GLU A 26 -11.37 -16.76 19.88
C GLU A 26 -10.35 -17.07 18.76
N GLY A 27 -9.08 -17.25 19.15
CA GLY A 27 -8.07 -17.93 18.32
C GLY A 27 -7.38 -17.08 17.25
N GLY A 28 -7.64 -15.77 17.21
CA GLY A 28 -6.98 -14.84 16.28
C GLY A 28 -5.49 -14.63 16.57
N LYS A 29 -4.70 -14.33 15.52
CA LYS A 29 -3.32 -13.86 15.68
C LYS A 29 -3.31 -12.52 16.45
N PRO A 30 -2.34 -12.28 17.35
CA PRO A 30 -2.18 -10.98 18.00
C PRO A 30 -2.03 -9.86 16.96
N GLU A 31 -2.84 -8.81 17.09
CA GLU A 31 -2.77 -7.62 16.26
C GLU A 31 -2.00 -6.53 17.01
N LYS A 32 -1.09 -5.83 16.31
CA LYS A 32 -0.41 -4.66 16.84
C LYS A 32 -1.32 -3.45 16.64
N VAL A 33 -1.90 -2.92 17.71
CA VAL A 33 -2.85 -1.80 17.64
C VAL A 33 -2.16 -0.52 18.11
N PRO A 34 -2.17 0.57 17.34
CA PRO A 34 -1.60 1.83 17.74
C PRO A 34 -2.53 2.62 18.67
N TYR A 35 -1.94 3.39 19.57
CA TYR A 35 -2.58 4.18 20.61
C TYR A 35 -1.93 5.57 20.68
N HIS A 36 -2.75 6.57 20.94
CA HIS A 36 -2.28 7.90 21.32
C HIS A 36 -1.72 7.84 22.75
N VAL A 37 -0.77 8.71 23.08
CA VAL A 37 -0.24 8.85 24.46
C VAL A 37 -1.29 9.13 25.54
N LYS A 38 -2.52 9.49 25.15
CA LYS A 38 -3.67 9.74 26.04
C LYS A 38 -4.50 8.48 26.32
N GLY A 39 -4.11 7.32 25.79
CA GLY A 39 -4.74 6.03 26.11
C GLY A 39 -5.80 5.54 25.13
N PHE A 40 -6.19 6.32 24.12
CA PHE A 40 -7.19 5.90 23.12
C PHE A 40 -6.53 5.29 21.88
N LYS A 41 -7.24 4.36 21.21
CA LYS A 41 -6.80 3.75 19.95
C LYS A 41 -6.63 4.81 18.86
N SER A 42 -5.51 4.77 18.14
CA SER A 42 -5.21 5.74 17.10
C SER A 42 -5.56 5.24 15.70
N ASN A 43 -6.03 6.15 14.86
CA ASN A 43 -6.11 5.93 13.43
C ASN A 43 -4.83 6.47 12.78
N VAL A 44 -4.06 5.59 12.15
CA VAL A 44 -2.78 5.94 11.52
C VAL A 44 -2.92 6.83 10.30
N THR A 45 -4.13 7.00 9.76
CA THR A 45 -4.40 7.97 8.68
C THR A 45 -4.92 9.31 9.21
N ASN A 46 -4.99 9.52 10.52
CA ASN A 46 -5.42 10.79 11.11
C ASN A 46 -4.24 11.50 11.78
N TYR A 47 -3.67 12.50 11.10
CA TYR A 47 -2.48 13.22 11.57
C TYR A 47 -2.67 13.96 12.90
N SER A 48 -3.91 14.30 13.26
CA SER A 48 -4.20 14.90 14.57
C SER A 48 -3.96 13.93 15.75
N HIS A 49 -3.84 12.63 15.49
CA HIS A 49 -3.53 11.63 16.51
C HIS A 49 -2.03 11.49 16.77
N TYR A 50 -1.18 12.03 15.91
CA TYR A 50 0.27 11.84 16.03
C TYR A 50 0.84 12.64 17.20
N CYS A 51 1.82 12.03 17.85
CA CYS A 51 2.56 12.57 18.97
C CYS A 51 4.02 12.79 18.57
N THR A 52 4.76 13.50 19.41
CA THR A 52 6.23 13.56 19.28
C THR A 52 6.86 12.28 19.83
N PHE A 53 8.10 12.02 19.45
CA PHE A 53 8.87 10.90 19.99
C PHE A 53 8.96 10.97 21.52
N GLU A 54 9.25 12.16 22.06
CA GLU A 54 9.38 12.43 23.49
C GLU A 54 8.07 12.18 24.24
N GLU A 55 6.93 12.64 23.70
CA GLU A 55 5.62 12.36 24.29
C GLU A 55 5.38 10.85 24.41
N CYS A 56 5.72 10.08 23.35
CA CYS A 56 5.59 8.62 23.37
C CYS A 56 6.51 7.97 24.40
N LEU A 57 7.76 8.43 24.54
CA LEU A 57 8.69 7.91 25.54
C LEU A 57 8.17 8.05 26.97
N THR A 58 7.40 9.12 27.29
CA THR A 58 6.86 9.30 28.65
C THR A 58 5.87 8.22 29.07
N VAL A 59 5.27 7.51 28.11
CA VAL A 59 4.22 6.51 28.38
C VAL A 59 4.57 5.10 27.88
N VAL A 60 5.64 4.93 27.10
CA VAL A 60 5.95 3.68 26.38
C VAL A 60 6.06 2.45 27.29
N ASP A 61 6.48 2.61 28.53
CA ASP A 61 6.58 1.52 29.52
C ASP A 61 5.21 0.90 29.86
N ASN A 62 4.11 1.59 29.54
CA ASN A 62 2.76 1.07 29.67
C ASN A 62 2.25 0.38 28.39
N TYR A 63 3.07 0.28 27.35
CA TYR A 63 2.73 -0.24 26.02
C TYR A 63 3.77 -1.28 25.58
N ASP A 64 3.53 -1.95 24.45
CA ASP A 64 4.46 -2.94 23.91
C ASP A 64 5.56 -2.31 23.05
N GLY A 65 5.41 -1.04 22.68
CA GLY A 65 6.49 -0.24 22.13
C GLY A 65 6.06 1.01 21.38
N LEU A 66 7.01 1.56 20.61
CA LEU A 66 6.84 2.75 19.78
C LEU A 66 6.35 2.37 18.38
N ALA A 67 5.61 3.27 17.75
CA ALA A 67 5.09 3.14 16.42
C ALA A 67 5.38 4.42 15.63
N PHE A 68 6.01 4.28 14.45
CA PHE A 68 6.26 5.38 13.53
C PHE A 68 5.29 5.29 12.36
N CYS A 69 4.58 6.38 12.06
CA CYS A 69 3.58 6.44 11.00
C CYS A 69 4.17 7.06 9.72
N PHE A 70 3.97 6.40 8.58
CA PHE A 70 4.38 6.90 7.27
C PHE A 70 3.28 7.78 6.66
N THR A 71 3.68 8.87 6.00
CA THR A 71 2.76 9.84 5.38
C THR A 71 3.21 10.19 3.97
N GLU A 72 2.27 10.63 3.11
CA GLU A 72 2.62 11.19 1.80
C GLU A 72 3.37 12.53 1.84
N HIS A 73 3.62 13.10 3.02
CA HIS A 73 4.27 14.39 3.20
C HIS A 73 5.73 14.28 3.63
N ASP A 74 6.21 13.06 3.85
CA ASP A 74 7.59 12.78 4.22
C ASP A 74 8.27 11.89 3.15
N PRO A 75 9.60 11.89 3.07
CA PRO A 75 10.30 11.10 2.06
C PRO A 75 10.46 9.64 2.48
N TYR A 76 9.88 9.18 3.60
CA TYR A 76 10.23 7.90 4.19
C TYR A 76 9.35 6.77 3.67
N ILE A 77 9.98 5.62 3.48
CA ILE A 77 9.29 4.36 3.23
C ILE A 77 9.70 3.32 4.26
N GLY A 78 8.76 2.47 4.64
CA GLY A 78 8.99 1.28 5.43
C GLY A 78 8.99 0.06 4.52
N ILE A 79 10.03 -0.77 4.64
CA ILE A 79 10.10 -2.10 4.03
C ILE A 79 10.08 -3.13 5.15
N ASP A 80 9.10 -4.04 5.14
CA ASP A 80 9.00 -5.16 6.09
C ASP A 80 9.37 -6.46 5.36
N ILE A 81 10.34 -7.19 5.89
CA ILE A 81 10.81 -8.46 5.32
C ILE A 81 10.67 -9.55 6.38
N ASP A 82 9.93 -10.60 6.07
CA ASP A 82 9.86 -11.79 6.92
C ASP A 82 11.16 -12.60 6.78
N VAL A 83 11.87 -12.78 7.88
CA VAL A 83 13.02 -13.69 8.02
C VAL A 83 12.61 -14.81 8.98
N LYS A 84 12.24 -15.95 8.41
CA LYS A 84 11.74 -17.11 9.17
C LYS A 84 12.95 -17.86 9.73
N GLY A 85 12.87 -18.32 10.99
CA GLY A 85 13.98 -19.03 11.65
C GLY A 85 14.57 -20.21 10.85
N ALA A 86 15.73 -20.70 11.31
CA ALA A 86 16.70 -21.55 10.59
C ALA A 86 17.46 -20.82 9.47
N ASP A 87 18.70 -21.25 9.22
CA ASP A 87 19.54 -20.78 8.12
C ASP A 87 18.93 -21.25 6.79
N THR A 88 18.27 -20.33 6.08
CA THR A 88 17.57 -20.60 4.81
C THR A 88 18.08 -19.66 3.72
N LEU A 89 18.02 -20.12 2.47
CA LEU A 89 18.37 -19.30 1.31
C LEU A 89 17.52 -18.03 1.21
N GLU A 90 16.25 -18.09 1.64
CA GLU A 90 15.34 -16.93 1.69
C GLU A 90 15.87 -15.85 2.65
N ASN A 91 16.36 -16.25 3.82
CA ASN A 91 16.99 -15.34 4.77
C ASN A 91 18.28 -14.74 4.20
N HIS A 92 19.10 -15.53 3.49
CA HIS A 92 20.30 -15.00 2.83
C HIS A 92 19.96 -13.91 1.82
N HIS A 93 18.97 -14.11 0.94
CA HIS A 93 18.53 -13.08 0.00
C HIS A 93 17.99 -11.83 0.72
N ALA A 94 17.30 -12.00 1.86
CA ALA A 94 16.85 -10.88 2.67
C ALA A 94 18.04 -10.07 3.24
N TYR A 95 19.04 -10.75 3.80
CA TYR A 95 20.25 -10.11 4.32
C TYR A 95 21.10 -9.46 3.22
N GLU A 96 21.20 -10.07 2.04
CA GLU A 96 21.85 -9.47 0.87
C GLU A 96 21.15 -8.17 0.45
N LEU A 97 19.81 -8.17 0.40
CA LEU A 97 19.04 -6.97 0.11
C LEU A 97 19.28 -5.89 1.18
N ILE A 98 19.22 -6.24 2.47
CA ILE A 98 19.47 -5.31 3.57
C ILE A 98 20.87 -4.69 3.46
N SER A 99 21.88 -5.52 3.18
CA SER A 99 23.25 -5.06 2.98
C SER A 99 23.39 -4.18 1.73
N MET A 100 22.68 -4.50 0.65
CA MET A 100 22.71 -3.73 -0.60
C MET A 100 22.08 -2.35 -0.43
N LEU A 101 20.95 -2.25 0.27
CA LEU A 101 20.26 -0.97 0.48
C LEU A 101 21.02 -0.05 1.44
N GLY A 102 21.83 -0.60 2.35
CA GLY A 102 22.74 0.18 3.19
C GLY A 102 22.04 1.25 4.03
N THR A 103 20.79 1.00 4.44
CA THR A 103 19.96 1.93 5.21
C THR A 103 19.58 1.37 6.57
N TYR A 104 18.95 2.17 7.41
CA TYR A 104 18.52 1.77 8.73
C TYR A 104 17.69 0.48 8.66
N ALA A 105 18.11 -0.53 9.44
CA ALA A 105 17.40 -1.79 9.56
C ALA A 105 17.38 -2.28 11.01
N GLU A 106 16.23 -2.73 11.47
CA GLU A 106 16.03 -3.26 12.82
C GLU A 106 15.19 -4.55 12.80
N TYR A 107 15.38 -5.39 13.82
CA TYR A 107 14.52 -6.55 14.01
C TYR A 107 13.13 -6.11 14.48
N SER A 108 12.10 -6.72 13.90
CA SER A 108 10.72 -6.51 14.33
C SER A 108 10.49 -7.08 15.73
N PRO A 109 9.44 -6.66 16.46
CA PRO A 109 9.18 -7.13 17.82
C PRO A 109 9.00 -8.65 17.97
N SER A 110 8.67 -9.36 16.87
CA SER A 110 8.49 -10.81 16.90
C SER A 110 9.82 -11.57 16.75
N GLY A 111 10.90 -10.89 16.34
CA GLY A 111 12.17 -11.50 15.95
C GLY A 111 12.11 -12.33 14.66
N LYS A 112 10.99 -12.29 13.92
CA LYS A 112 10.76 -13.08 12.68
C LYS A 112 10.71 -12.22 11.42
N GLY A 113 11.08 -10.96 11.53
CA GLY A 113 11.11 -10.02 10.43
C GLY A 113 12.07 -8.89 10.70
N VAL A 114 12.44 -8.16 9.65
CA VAL A 114 13.30 -6.98 9.69
C VAL A 114 12.54 -5.82 9.07
N HIS A 115 12.47 -4.71 9.79
CA HIS A 115 12.02 -3.45 9.25
C HIS A 115 13.23 -2.68 8.72
N LEU A 116 13.13 -2.18 7.50
CA LEU A 116 14.02 -1.15 6.98
C LEU A 116 13.25 0.15 6.84
N ILE A 117 13.92 1.25 7.14
CA ILE A 117 13.41 2.60 6.83
C ILE A 117 14.39 3.24 5.87
N ALA A 118 13.88 3.74 4.75
CA ALA A 118 14.64 4.34 3.67
C ALA A 118 13.99 5.66 3.22
N LYS A 119 14.70 6.44 2.41
CA LYS A 119 14.15 7.60 1.68
C LYS A 119 13.81 7.22 0.25
N LEU A 120 12.66 7.71 -0.21
CA LEU A 120 12.22 7.69 -1.60
C LEU A 120 11.47 9.00 -1.87
N PRO A 121 12.15 10.09 -2.26
CA PRO A 121 11.57 11.43 -2.34
C PRO A 121 10.34 11.55 -3.25
N ASN A 122 10.27 10.71 -4.29
CA ASN A 122 9.13 10.68 -5.22
C ASN A 122 7.97 9.79 -4.72
N GLY A 123 8.12 9.14 -3.56
CA GLY A 123 7.17 8.18 -3.01
C GLY A 123 7.12 6.87 -3.80
N PHE A 124 6.53 5.86 -3.18
CA PHE A 124 6.36 4.54 -3.80
C PHE A 124 5.01 4.39 -4.52
N GLY A 125 3.98 5.12 -4.05
CA GLY A 125 2.59 4.88 -4.48
C GLY A 125 1.85 3.98 -3.49
N PRO A 126 0.70 3.39 -3.84
CA PRO A 126 -0.01 2.49 -2.94
C PRO A 126 0.93 1.37 -2.45
N GLY A 127 0.94 1.13 -1.14
CA GLY A 127 1.78 0.09 -0.57
C GLY A 127 1.54 -1.27 -1.23
N ARG A 128 2.61 -2.04 -1.39
CA ARG A 128 2.57 -3.35 -2.03
C ARG A 128 3.11 -4.40 -1.07
N ARG A 129 2.60 -5.62 -1.23
CA ARG A 129 3.06 -6.76 -0.45
C ARG A 129 3.06 -8.06 -1.25
N THR A 130 3.97 -8.93 -0.88
CA THR A 130 3.98 -10.37 -1.14
C THR A 130 3.89 -11.13 0.18
N ASP A 131 4.09 -12.44 0.17
CA ASP A 131 4.03 -13.25 1.39
C ASP A 131 5.22 -13.01 2.33
N THR A 132 6.31 -12.40 1.85
CA THR A 132 7.55 -12.21 2.62
C THR A 132 8.13 -10.80 2.53
N PHE A 133 7.51 -9.90 1.77
CA PHE A 133 8.02 -8.56 1.54
C PHE A 133 6.87 -7.56 1.43
N GLU A 134 6.86 -6.53 2.26
CA GLU A 134 5.91 -5.43 2.19
C GLU A 134 6.65 -4.09 2.08
N VAL A 135 6.08 -3.13 1.36
CA VAL A 135 6.60 -1.76 1.26
C VAL A 135 5.45 -0.76 1.36
N TYR A 136 5.65 0.27 2.19
CA TYR A 136 4.67 1.31 2.46
C TYR A 136 5.34 2.68 2.55
N ASP A 137 4.73 3.68 1.91
CA ASP A 137 5.12 5.09 2.03
C ASP A 137 4.05 5.93 2.73
N ARG A 138 2.86 5.38 3.00
CA ARG A 138 1.76 6.05 3.71
C ARG A 138 0.75 5.08 4.31
N GLY A 139 -0.06 5.57 5.24
CA GLY A 139 -1.27 4.90 5.72
C GLY A 139 -1.03 3.62 6.52
N ARG A 140 0.24 3.35 6.85
CA ARG A 140 0.69 2.29 7.74
C ARG A 140 1.63 2.88 8.79
N PHE A 141 1.82 2.12 9.85
CA PHE A 141 2.85 2.40 10.84
C PHE A 141 3.75 1.18 10.95
N PHE A 142 5.02 1.40 11.26
CA PHE A 142 5.93 0.35 11.70
C PHE A 142 6.14 0.45 13.20
N THR A 143 6.22 -0.71 13.85
CA THR A 143 6.64 -0.76 15.25
C THR A 143 8.15 -0.63 15.31
N MET A 144 8.64 0.24 16.18
CA MET A 144 10.05 0.59 16.29
C MET A 144 10.68 -0.07 17.52
N THR A 145 11.78 -0.80 17.33
CA THR A 145 12.50 -1.53 18.39
C THR A 145 13.85 -0.90 18.73
N GLY A 146 14.50 -0.24 17.76
CA GLY A 146 15.89 0.19 17.86
C GLY A 146 16.90 -0.98 17.92
N ASP A 147 16.43 -2.23 17.82
CA ASP A 147 17.28 -3.43 17.84
C ASP A 147 17.89 -3.62 16.45
N THR A 148 18.98 -2.89 16.21
CA THR A 148 19.52 -2.69 14.86
C THR A 148 20.23 -3.92 14.34
N LEU A 149 19.82 -4.33 13.15
CA LEU A 149 20.59 -5.20 12.28
C LEU A 149 21.59 -4.38 11.45
N ASN A 150 21.19 -3.19 11.02
CA ASN A 150 22.06 -2.22 10.37
C ASN A 150 21.84 -0.83 10.98
N ASN A 151 22.80 -0.39 11.79
CA ASN A 151 22.77 0.93 12.44
C ASN A 151 23.34 2.03 11.51
N ALA A 152 22.73 2.16 10.33
CA ALA A 152 23.09 3.15 9.31
C ALA A 152 22.08 4.32 9.31
N PRO A 153 22.47 5.50 8.78
CA PRO A 153 21.53 6.57 8.49
C PRO A 153 20.40 6.13 7.53
N VAL A 154 19.30 6.88 7.48
CA VAL A 154 18.25 6.64 6.48
C VAL A 154 18.73 7.18 5.13
N SER A 155 18.88 6.26 4.17
CA SER A 155 19.52 6.46 2.86
C SER A 155 18.47 6.57 1.77
N ASP A 156 18.75 7.37 0.74
CA ASP A 156 17.93 7.39 -0.47
C ASP A 156 18.18 6.10 -1.27
N ILE A 157 17.11 5.33 -1.53
CA ILE A 157 17.19 4.05 -2.25
C ILE A 157 16.60 4.12 -3.65
N SER A 158 16.40 5.32 -4.21
CA SER A 158 15.77 5.52 -5.52
C SER A 158 16.40 4.66 -6.62
N GLU A 159 17.73 4.50 -6.59
CA GLU A 159 18.48 3.69 -7.56
C GLU A 159 18.18 2.17 -7.49
N TYR A 160 17.75 1.68 -6.33
CA TYR A 160 17.45 0.26 -6.11
C TYR A 160 15.99 -0.10 -6.40
N MET A 161 15.12 0.88 -6.64
CA MET A 161 13.68 0.63 -6.74
C MET A 161 13.30 -0.26 -7.93
N GLU A 162 13.98 -0.13 -9.07
CA GLU A 162 13.73 -1.02 -10.22
C GLU A 162 14.06 -2.48 -9.87
N TYR A 163 15.20 -2.69 -9.20
CA TYR A 163 15.61 -4.00 -8.71
C TYR A 163 14.58 -4.57 -7.73
N ILE A 164 14.23 -3.81 -6.67
CA ILE A 164 13.26 -4.23 -5.64
C ILE A 164 11.93 -4.64 -6.28
N ILE A 165 11.41 -3.83 -7.22
CA ILE A 165 10.15 -4.12 -7.89
C ILE A 165 10.23 -5.44 -8.67
N LYS A 166 11.32 -5.64 -9.40
CA LYS A 166 11.51 -6.82 -10.25
C LYS A 166 11.67 -8.11 -9.44
N THR A 167 12.35 -8.07 -8.30
CA THR A 167 12.72 -9.27 -7.54
C THR A 167 11.76 -9.59 -6.40
N HIS A 168 11.25 -8.58 -5.67
CA HIS A 168 10.47 -8.77 -4.45
C HIS A 168 8.99 -8.38 -4.60
N LEU A 169 8.65 -7.61 -5.62
CA LEU A 169 7.27 -7.24 -5.95
C LEU A 169 6.90 -7.60 -7.39
N PRO A 170 7.28 -8.81 -7.88
CA PRO A 170 6.99 -9.17 -9.26
C PRO A 170 5.48 -9.09 -9.48
N ALA A 171 5.10 -8.56 -10.63
CA ALA A 171 3.72 -8.59 -11.06
C ALA A 171 3.21 -10.04 -10.93
N ARG A 172 2.12 -10.25 -10.18
CA ARG A 172 1.49 -11.58 -10.05
C ARG A 172 1.45 -12.21 -11.43
N ILE A 173 1.97 -13.42 -11.61
CA ILE A 173 1.96 -14.11 -12.91
C ILE A 173 0.51 -14.13 -13.40
N GLY A 174 0.21 -13.26 -14.36
CA GLY A 174 -1.14 -12.82 -14.73
C GLY A 174 -1.23 -11.33 -15.10
N ALA A 175 -0.36 -10.48 -14.56
CA ALA A 175 -0.29 -9.05 -14.86
C ALA A 175 0.90 -8.76 -15.79
N LYS A 176 0.65 -8.77 -17.10
CA LYS A 176 1.59 -8.21 -18.07
C LYS A 176 1.54 -6.69 -17.98
N SER A 177 2.66 -6.12 -17.55
CA SER A 177 3.01 -4.71 -17.69
C SER A 177 2.71 -4.19 -19.10
N SER A 178 2.01 -3.07 -19.20
CA SER A 178 2.36 -2.09 -20.22
C SER A 178 1.99 -0.68 -19.76
N SER A 179 2.97 0.01 -19.18
CA SER A 179 3.04 1.46 -19.22
C SER A 179 3.41 1.90 -20.64
N THR A 180 2.41 2.36 -21.39
CA THR A 180 2.59 3.37 -22.44
C THR A 180 1.21 3.95 -22.74
N GLN A 181 1.05 5.24 -22.44
CA GLN A 181 -0.12 6.02 -22.86
C GLN A 181 -0.27 5.98 -24.40
N ALA A 182 -1.53 6.11 -24.83
CA ALA A 182 -2.03 6.20 -26.21
C ALA A 182 -2.44 4.87 -26.91
N ASN A 183 -3.76 4.72 -27.10
CA ASN A 183 -4.42 3.84 -28.08
C ASN A 183 -3.99 2.37 -28.14
N LYS A 184 -4.29 1.58 -27.11
CA LYS A 184 -4.56 0.15 -27.34
C LYS A 184 -6.05 -0.02 -27.64
N ALA A 185 -6.36 -0.08 -28.93
CA ALA A 185 -7.66 -0.55 -29.40
C ALA A 185 -8.03 -1.84 -28.66
N LEU A 186 -9.30 -1.96 -28.26
CA LEU A 186 -9.79 -3.16 -27.59
C LEU A 186 -9.43 -4.41 -28.39
N THR A 187 -8.81 -5.38 -27.73
CA THR A 187 -8.55 -6.69 -28.32
C THR A 187 -9.88 -7.37 -28.69
N LEU A 188 -9.85 -8.35 -29.60
CA LEU A 188 -11.04 -9.16 -29.88
C LEU A 188 -11.55 -9.87 -28.62
N ASP A 189 -10.64 -10.23 -27.71
CA ASP A 189 -11.00 -10.81 -26.42
C ASP A 189 -11.71 -9.80 -25.51
N ASP A 190 -11.23 -8.55 -25.44
CA ASP A 190 -11.89 -7.49 -24.68
C ASP A 190 -13.30 -7.19 -25.22
N LYS A 191 -13.48 -7.13 -26.55
CA LYS A 191 -14.81 -6.93 -27.16
C LYS A 191 -15.76 -8.09 -26.84
N LYS A 192 -15.28 -9.33 -26.93
CA LYS A 192 -16.05 -10.53 -26.56
C LYS A 192 -16.38 -10.54 -25.07
N LEU A 193 -15.46 -10.12 -24.22
CA LEU A 193 -15.69 -9.99 -22.79
C LEU A 193 -16.78 -8.97 -22.49
N LEU A 194 -16.69 -7.75 -23.02
CA LEU A 194 -17.73 -6.72 -22.81
C LEU A 194 -19.11 -7.21 -23.24
N ASN A 195 -19.23 -7.88 -24.40
CA ASN A 195 -20.49 -8.48 -24.83
C ASN A 195 -21.03 -9.53 -23.84
N ARG A 196 -20.16 -10.35 -23.25
CA ARG A 196 -20.56 -11.29 -22.19
C ARG A 196 -21.02 -10.56 -20.95
N ILE A 197 -20.29 -9.54 -20.50
CA ILE A 197 -20.66 -8.71 -19.34
C ILE A 197 -22.05 -8.10 -19.54
N TRP A 198 -22.30 -7.46 -20.68
CA TRP A 198 -23.61 -6.83 -20.97
C TRP A 198 -24.78 -7.81 -20.97
N LYS A 199 -24.52 -9.07 -21.37
CA LYS A 199 -25.54 -10.11 -21.47
C LYS A 199 -25.79 -10.84 -20.16
N HIS A 200 -24.75 -11.01 -19.32
CA HIS A 200 -24.78 -11.94 -18.20
C HIS A 200 -24.56 -11.31 -16.83
N ASP A 201 -24.07 -10.08 -16.75
CA ASP A 201 -23.98 -9.36 -15.47
C ASP A 201 -25.37 -9.02 -14.95
N LYS A 202 -25.57 -9.10 -13.63
CA LYS A 202 -26.84 -8.78 -12.96
C LYS A 202 -27.37 -7.39 -13.34
N TYR A 203 -26.46 -6.44 -13.58
CA TYR A 203 -26.77 -5.07 -13.99
C TYR A 203 -26.21 -4.77 -15.39
N GLY A 204 -26.10 -5.77 -16.27
CA GLY A 204 -25.44 -5.67 -17.57
C GLY A 204 -25.99 -4.57 -18.47
N LYS A 205 -27.31 -4.34 -18.47
CA LYS A 205 -27.94 -3.25 -19.24
C LYS A 205 -27.54 -1.87 -18.71
N GLN A 206 -27.57 -1.67 -17.39
CA GLN A 206 -27.19 -0.43 -16.73
C GLN A 206 -25.68 -0.17 -16.87
N ASN A 207 -24.85 -1.21 -16.73
CA ASN A 207 -23.41 -1.11 -16.89
C ASN A 207 -23.02 -0.81 -18.34
N LYS A 208 -23.73 -1.35 -19.33
CA LYS A 208 -23.58 -0.95 -20.73
C LYS A 208 -23.94 0.53 -20.92
N ALA A 209 -25.06 0.99 -20.34
CA ALA A 209 -25.46 2.40 -20.44
C ALA A 209 -24.43 3.35 -19.77
N ARG A 210 -23.83 2.97 -18.63
CA ARG A 210 -22.70 3.70 -18.03
C ARG A 210 -21.49 3.73 -18.95
N TYR A 211 -21.13 2.57 -19.51
CA TYR A 211 -20.00 2.43 -20.44
C TYR A 211 -20.19 3.27 -21.71
N ASP A 212 -21.42 3.35 -22.23
CA ASP A 212 -21.77 4.15 -23.40
C ASP A 212 -21.92 5.65 -23.07
N GLY A 213 -21.73 6.07 -21.81
CA GLY A 213 -21.86 7.46 -21.37
C GLY A 213 -23.32 7.95 -21.31
N LEU A 214 -24.29 7.04 -21.35
CA LEU A 214 -25.73 7.33 -21.43
C LEU A 214 -26.43 7.33 -20.07
N LEU A 215 -25.78 6.80 -19.02
CA LEU A 215 -26.32 6.74 -17.66
C LEU A 215 -25.37 7.41 -16.66
N VAL A 216 -25.89 8.46 -16.02
CA VAL A 216 -25.27 9.12 -14.88
C VAL A 216 -26.14 8.83 -13.64
N ASP A 217 -25.65 8.01 -12.72
CA ASP A 217 -26.42 7.59 -11.54
C ASP A 217 -26.66 8.78 -10.59
N ASN A 218 -27.92 9.09 -10.28
CA ASN A 218 -28.29 10.21 -9.41
C ASN A 218 -27.73 11.58 -9.86
N GLY A 219 -27.40 11.74 -11.15
CA GLY A 219 -26.72 12.94 -11.66
C GLY A 219 -25.24 13.04 -11.28
N ASP A 220 -24.66 11.99 -10.68
CA ASP A 220 -23.27 11.92 -10.25
C ASP A 220 -22.43 10.97 -11.14
N ALA A 221 -21.56 11.56 -11.96
CA ALA A 221 -20.64 10.82 -12.83
C ALA A 221 -19.64 9.94 -12.06
N SER A 222 -19.35 10.25 -10.79
CA SER A 222 -18.48 9.44 -9.95
C SER A 222 -19.19 8.16 -9.48
N GLN A 223 -20.48 8.22 -9.20
CA GLN A 223 -21.27 7.03 -8.87
C GLN A 223 -21.40 6.09 -10.07
N ALA A 224 -21.64 6.62 -11.28
CA ALA A 224 -21.66 5.83 -12.50
C ALA A 224 -20.33 5.09 -12.73
N ARG A 225 -19.21 5.81 -12.55
CA ARG A 225 -17.87 5.23 -12.67
C ARG A 225 -17.61 4.17 -11.62
N PHE A 226 -18.00 4.43 -10.37
CA PHE A 226 -17.88 3.48 -9.26
C PHE A 226 -18.55 2.13 -9.56
N TYR A 227 -19.81 2.14 -10.00
CA TYR A 227 -20.53 0.91 -10.33
C TYR A 227 -19.92 0.19 -11.54
N LEU A 228 -19.47 0.94 -12.55
CA LEU A 228 -18.84 0.36 -13.72
C LEU A 228 -17.49 -0.31 -13.38
N ILE A 229 -16.64 0.34 -12.57
CA ILE A 229 -15.36 -0.21 -12.10
C ILE A 229 -15.58 -1.56 -11.40
N ARG A 230 -16.55 -1.61 -10.48
CA ARG A 230 -16.89 -2.84 -9.75
C ARG A 230 -17.38 -3.95 -10.66
N CYS A 231 -18.24 -3.61 -11.63
CA CYS A 231 -18.70 -4.56 -12.64
C CYS A 231 -17.51 -5.14 -13.42
N LEU A 232 -16.71 -4.29 -14.05
CA LEU A 232 -15.58 -4.73 -14.86
C LEU A 232 -14.60 -5.57 -14.04
N TYR A 233 -14.30 -5.15 -12.80
CA TYR A 233 -13.38 -5.87 -11.93
C TYR A 233 -13.90 -7.25 -11.52
N ASN A 234 -15.20 -7.41 -11.22
CA ASN A 234 -15.78 -8.73 -10.90
C ASN A 234 -15.60 -9.74 -12.04
N TRP A 235 -15.55 -9.27 -13.28
CA TRP A 235 -15.42 -10.11 -14.46
C TRP A 235 -13.97 -10.33 -14.91
N THR A 236 -13.05 -9.44 -14.55
CA THR A 236 -11.65 -9.52 -14.99
C THR A 236 -10.71 -9.96 -13.87
N ASN A 237 -10.99 -9.58 -12.63
CA ASN A 237 -10.07 -9.61 -11.49
C ASN A 237 -8.68 -9.02 -11.83
N ASP A 238 -8.67 -8.01 -12.71
CA ASP A 238 -7.48 -7.43 -13.32
C ASP A 238 -7.67 -5.91 -13.45
N VAL A 239 -6.90 -5.16 -12.66
CA VAL A 239 -6.93 -3.69 -12.57
C VAL A 239 -6.55 -3.03 -13.89
N ASP A 240 -5.49 -3.51 -14.54
CA ASP A 240 -4.97 -2.91 -15.78
C ASP A 240 -5.96 -3.12 -16.92
N ARG A 241 -6.60 -4.29 -16.95
CA ARG A 241 -7.70 -4.55 -17.88
C ARG A 241 -8.91 -3.67 -17.60
N VAL A 242 -9.28 -3.43 -16.34
CA VAL A 242 -10.36 -2.49 -16.00
C VAL A 242 -10.04 -1.08 -16.50
N VAL A 243 -8.85 -0.57 -16.22
CA VAL A 243 -8.39 0.76 -16.70
C VAL A 243 -8.47 0.83 -18.22
N ARG A 244 -7.97 -0.18 -18.94
CA ARG A 244 -8.03 -0.23 -20.41
C ARG A 244 -9.46 -0.21 -20.94
N LEU A 245 -10.37 -0.99 -20.34
CA LEU A 245 -11.79 -1.02 -20.73
C LEU A 245 -12.47 0.32 -20.45
N LEU A 246 -12.14 1.00 -19.36
CA LEU A 246 -12.65 2.34 -19.07
C LEU A 246 -12.18 3.37 -20.10
N TRP A 247 -10.91 3.34 -20.50
CA TRP A 247 -10.39 4.24 -21.54
C TRP A 247 -11.11 4.11 -22.87
N SER A 248 -11.68 2.95 -23.19
CA SER A 248 -12.51 2.72 -24.38
C SER A 248 -14.00 2.97 -24.18
N SER A 249 -14.43 3.43 -23.00
CA SER A 249 -15.82 3.84 -22.73
C SER A 249 -16.12 5.22 -23.33
N ASN A 250 -17.38 5.60 -23.39
CA ASN A 250 -17.84 6.93 -23.79
C ASN A 250 -18.12 7.84 -22.58
N MET A 251 -17.63 7.48 -21.39
CA MET A 251 -17.73 8.34 -20.20
C MET A 251 -16.97 9.65 -20.36
N ASP A 252 -17.34 10.66 -19.57
CA ASP A 252 -16.56 11.90 -19.42
C ASP A 252 -15.17 11.60 -18.85
N LYS A 253 -14.14 11.93 -19.63
CA LYS A 253 -12.73 11.68 -19.32
C LYS A 253 -11.94 12.95 -18.96
N THR A 254 -12.62 14.09 -18.79
CA THR A 254 -11.99 15.41 -18.60
C THR A 254 -10.91 15.40 -17.53
N LYS A 255 -11.15 14.67 -16.42
CA LYS A 255 -10.23 14.62 -15.28
C LYS A 255 -9.32 13.39 -15.24
N TRP A 256 -9.41 12.46 -16.19
CA TRP A 256 -8.80 11.13 -16.04
C TRP A 256 -7.28 11.14 -16.06
N ASN A 257 -6.70 12.08 -16.80
CA ASN A 257 -5.26 12.32 -16.84
C ASN A 257 -4.76 13.27 -15.76
N GLU A 258 -5.64 13.90 -14.97
CA GLU A 258 -5.20 14.68 -13.82
C GLU A 258 -4.47 13.76 -12.85
N LEU A 259 -3.29 14.17 -12.40
CA LEU A 259 -2.51 13.35 -11.49
C LEU A 259 -3.13 13.34 -10.09
N ARG A 260 -3.06 12.19 -9.42
CA ARG A 260 -3.30 11.99 -7.99
C ARG A 260 -2.06 11.29 -7.43
N GLY A 261 -1.15 12.06 -6.86
CA GLY A 261 0.23 11.62 -6.67
C GLY A 261 0.91 11.46 -8.04
N ASN A 262 1.52 10.29 -8.29
CA ASN A 262 2.26 10.02 -9.53
C ASN A 262 1.47 9.22 -10.58
N VAL A 263 0.17 9.00 -10.37
CA VAL A 263 -0.68 8.23 -11.30
C VAL A 263 -1.86 9.07 -11.80
N PRO A 264 -2.33 8.85 -13.04
CA PRO A 264 -3.57 9.44 -13.53
C PRO A 264 -4.75 9.11 -12.61
N PHE A 265 -5.67 10.06 -12.45
CA PHE A 265 -6.86 9.93 -11.61
C PHE A 265 -7.64 8.65 -11.87
N ILE A 266 -7.79 8.22 -13.12
CA ILE A 266 -8.55 7.00 -13.45
C ILE A 266 -7.86 5.74 -12.92
N GLU A 267 -6.54 5.69 -12.96
CA GLU A 267 -5.75 4.56 -12.42
C GLU A 267 -5.84 4.55 -10.89
N TYR A 268 -5.69 5.73 -10.28
CA TYR A 268 -5.89 5.93 -8.84
C TYR A 268 -7.29 5.47 -8.39
N ASP A 269 -8.35 5.88 -9.09
CA ASP A 269 -9.73 5.60 -8.70
C ASP A 269 -10.05 4.10 -8.79
N VAL A 270 -9.61 3.43 -9.87
CA VAL A 270 -9.76 1.96 -10.01
C VAL A 270 -9.03 1.24 -8.88
N GLN A 271 -7.77 1.60 -8.61
CA GLN A 271 -6.99 0.97 -7.56
C GLN A 271 -7.64 1.14 -6.18
N ASN A 272 -8.12 2.34 -5.85
CA ASN A 272 -8.76 2.61 -4.56
C ASN A 272 -10.09 1.86 -4.39
N ILE A 273 -10.92 1.83 -5.43
CA ILE A 273 -12.18 1.08 -5.39
C ILE A 273 -11.91 -0.42 -5.24
N VAL A 274 -10.93 -0.95 -5.97
CA VAL A 274 -10.57 -2.37 -5.85
C VAL A 274 -10.05 -2.69 -4.45
N ALA A 275 -9.13 -1.88 -3.94
CA ALA A 275 -8.57 -2.02 -2.59
C ALA A 275 -9.67 -1.98 -1.51
N LYS A 276 -10.59 -1.02 -1.61
CA LYS A 276 -11.64 -0.82 -0.60
C LYS A 276 -12.68 -1.94 -0.56
N TYR A 277 -13.02 -2.55 -1.70
CA TYR A 277 -14.17 -3.46 -1.80
C TYR A 277 -13.83 -4.93 -2.06
N TYR A 278 -12.60 -5.24 -2.49
CA TYR A 278 -12.22 -6.60 -2.91
C TYR A 278 -10.98 -7.15 -2.23
N VAL A 279 -10.16 -6.30 -1.63
CA VAL A 279 -9.09 -6.74 -0.74
C VAL A 279 -9.68 -6.81 0.66
N LYS A 280 -10.07 -8.02 1.09
CA LYS A 280 -10.48 -8.24 2.49
C LYS A 280 -9.32 -7.80 3.40
N ALA A 281 -9.63 -7.03 4.43
CA ALA A 281 -8.80 -6.95 5.62
C ALA A 281 -8.72 -8.37 6.21
N ALA A 282 -7.66 -9.08 5.85
CA ALA A 282 -7.28 -10.37 6.43
C ALA A 282 -6.70 -10.15 7.83
#